data_AF-A0A6J2QZ07-F1
#
_entry.id   AF-A0A6J2QZ07-F1
#
_cell.length_a   1.000
_cell.length_b   1.000
_cell.length_c   1.000
_cell.angle_alpha   90.00
_cell.angle_beta   90.00
_cell.angle_gamma   90.00
#
_symmetry.space_group_name_H-M   'P 1'
#
loop_
_entity.id
_entity.type
_entity.pdbx_description
1 polymer ?
#
loop_
_entity_poly.entity_id
_entity_poly.type
_entity_poly.pdbx_seq_one_letter_code
_entity_poly.pdbx_strand_id
1 'polypeptide(L)'
;MIDMIEKEDPVISEEEAAQYDRQIRLWGLDAQKRLRGSRVLLAGLGGLGAEVAKNLILAGVKGLTLLDHEQVSEESCRAQFLVPVSAQGQNRAQASLERGQNLNPMVKVHADQDRVEDKPDDFFLQFDAVCLTGCSRDLMVRVDRLCSQHNIKVFCGDVYGYYGYMFSNLGQEHNYVEEKPKRVKPTGTSNDGPEAKKAKVDPNETTMVKKTASFCTLKEALEVDWTTEKAKAGMKRTPVDYFLLQVLLKFRTDKGRDPDPQAFPEDSQLLRQIRDDVLEALAVSSDLLNDDFISYCFSEMSPVCAVVGGVLGQEVVKALSQRDPPHRNFFFFDGRKGNGMVDYFGPN
;
A
#
# COMPACT_ATOMS: atom_id res chain seq x y z
N MET A 1 -7.51 -11.18 -31.85
CA MET A 1 -8.82 -11.09 -31.19
C MET A 1 -8.67 -11.79 -29.87
N ILE A 2 -8.48 -11.03 -28.79
CA ILE A 2 -8.48 -11.58 -27.43
C ILE A 2 -9.94 -11.51 -27.01
N ASP A 3 -10.56 -12.67 -26.80
CA ASP A 3 -11.89 -12.77 -26.23
C ASP A 3 -11.90 -12.04 -24.89
N MET A 4 -12.54 -10.87 -24.87
CA MET A 4 -12.96 -10.24 -23.62
C MET A 4 -14.03 -11.16 -23.05
N ILE A 5 -13.64 -12.07 -22.17
CA ILE A 5 -14.58 -12.77 -21.30
C ILE A 5 -15.34 -11.66 -20.57
N GLU A 6 -16.60 -11.45 -20.95
CA GLU A 6 -17.53 -10.59 -20.22
C GLU A 6 -17.58 -11.12 -18.79
N LYS A 7 -16.82 -10.51 -17.88
CA LYS A 7 -16.99 -10.75 -16.45
C LYS A 7 -18.42 -10.29 -16.15
N GLU A 8 -19.31 -11.24 -15.81
CA GLU A 8 -20.67 -10.92 -15.37
C GLU A 8 -20.61 -9.79 -14.35
N ASP A 9 -21.41 -8.75 -14.58
CA ASP A 9 -21.47 -7.61 -13.68
C ASP A 9 -21.95 -8.09 -12.30
N PRO A 10 -21.14 -7.95 -11.24
CA PRO A 10 -21.51 -8.47 -9.94
C PRO A 10 -22.76 -7.74 -9.43
N VAL A 11 -23.80 -8.52 -9.16
CA VAL A 11 -25.06 -8.03 -8.58
C VAL A 11 -24.88 -7.92 -7.07
N ILE A 12 -25.12 -6.73 -6.54
CA ILE A 12 -25.14 -6.46 -5.10
C ILE A 12 -26.53 -6.85 -4.58
N SER A 13 -26.57 -7.79 -3.64
CA SER A 13 -27.79 -8.20 -2.93
C SER A 13 -28.35 -7.08 -2.05
N GLU A 14 -29.60 -7.20 -1.63
CA GLU A 14 -30.23 -6.22 -0.73
C GLU A 14 -29.50 -6.13 0.62
N GLU A 15 -29.02 -7.26 1.14
CA GLU A 15 -28.21 -7.32 2.37
C GLU A 15 -26.88 -6.57 2.18
N GLU A 16 -26.17 -6.81 1.07
CA GLU A 16 -24.94 -6.08 0.73
C GLU A 16 -25.20 -4.58 0.55
N ALA A 17 -26.31 -4.20 -0.09
CA ALA A 17 -26.69 -2.80 -0.28
C ALA A 17 -26.92 -2.10 1.07
N ALA A 18 -27.57 -2.76 2.02
CA ALA A 18 -27.77 -2.24 3.37
C ALA A 18 -26.46 -2.15 4.17
N GLN A 19 -25.61 -3.18 4.11
CA GLN A 19 -24.34 -3.22 4.84
C GLN A 19 -23.33 -2.17 4.31
N TYR A 20 -23.26 -2.00 2.99
CA TYR A 20 -22.33 -1.07 2.35
C TYR A 20 -22.93 0.31 2.06
N ASP A 21 -24.16 0.62 2.51
CA ASP A 21 -24.87 1.88 2.20
C ASP A 21 -23.98 3.12 2.37
N ARG A 22 -23.29 3.25 3.51
CA ARG A 22 -22.40 4.40 3.78
C ARG A 22 -21.22 4.48 2.82
N GLN A 23 -20.67 3.34 2.41
CA GLN A 23 -19.52 3.25 1.50
C GLN A 23 -19.97 3.52 0.05
N ILE A 24 -21.12 2.97 -0.34
CA ILE A 24 -21.77 3.22 -1.64
C ILE A 24 -22.10 4.72 -1.80
N ARG A 25 -22.53 5.41 -0.74
CA ARG A 25 -22.74 6.87 -0.77
C ARG A 25 -21.47 7.66 -1.00
N LEU A 26 -20.31 7.13 -0.59
CA LEU A 26 -19.02 7.79 -0.73
C LEU A 26 -18.44 7.59 -2.13
N TRP A 27 -18.37 6.33 -2.60
CA TRP A 27 -17.68 5.99 -3.84
C TRP A 27 -18.57 5.51 -4.99
N GLY A 28 -19.87 5.36 -4.76
CA GLY A 28 -20.84 4.95 -5.76
C GLY A 28 -20.96 3.43 -5.91
N LEU A 29 -22.09 3.01 -6.47
CA LEU A 29 -22.45 1.59 -6.61
C LEU A 29 -21.48 0.84 -7.54
N ASP A 30 -21.06 1.45 -8.65
CA ASP A 30 -20.18 0.80 -9.62
C ASP A 30 -18.77 0.54 -9.05
N ALA A 31 -18.28 1.43 -8.19
CA ALA A 31 -17.04 1.24 -7.45
C ALA A 31 -17.16 0.04 -6.51
N GLN A 32 -18.27 -0.07 -5.77
CA GLN A 32 -18.54 -1.21 -4.89
C GLN A 32 -18.65 -2.52 -5.68
N LYS A 33 -19.29 -2.52 -6.85
CA LYS A 33 -19.38 -3.69 -7.73
C LYS A 33 -17.99 -4.19 -8.16
N ARG A 34 -17.13 -3.29 -8.63
CA ARG A 34 -15.75 -3.65 -9.02
C ARG A 34 -14.96 -4.23 -7.84
N LEU A 35 -15.09 -3.63 -6.67
CA LEU A 35 -14.45 -4.12 -5.45
C LEU A 35 -14.95 -5.53 -5.08
N ARG A 36 -16.27 -5.75 -5.13
CA ARG A 36 -16.92 -7.04 -4.87
C ARG A 36 -16.52 -8.13 -5.87
N GLY A 37 -16.07 -7.75 -7.06
CA GLY A 37 -15.52 -8.66 -8.07
C GLY A 37 -14.03 -9.00 -7.90
N SER A 38 -13.30 -8.31 -7.01
CA SER A 38 -11.84 -8.35 -6.92
C SER A 38 -11.31 -9.30 -5.85
N ARG A 39 -10.27 -10.08 -6.16
CA ARG A 39 -9.54 -10.96 -5.23
C ARG A 39 -8.20 -10.35 -4.86
N VAL A 40 -7.84 -10.40 -3.57
CA VAL A 40 -6.59 -9.85 -3.06
C VAL A 40 -5.76 -10.93 -2.37
N LEU A 41 -4.46 -10.94 -2.64
CA LEU A 41 -3.46 -11.65 -1.83
C LEU A 41 -2.83 -10.66 -0.85
N LEU A 42 -2.73 -11.06 0.41
CA LEU A 42 -1.97 -10.35 1.44
C LEU A 42 -0.93 -11.31 2.02
N ALA A 43 0.35 -11.05 1.74
CA ALA A 43 1.47 -11.80 2.28
C ALA A 43 2.10 -11.07 3.46
N GLY A 44 2.32 -11.81 4.55
CA GLY A 44 2.73 -11.28 5.85
C GLY A 44 1.53 -10.80 6.68
N LEU A 45 1.40 -11.33 7.89
CA LEU A 45 0.24 -11.10 8.74
C LEU A 45 0.61 -10.61 10.14
N GLY A 46 1.67 -9.79 10.21
CA GLY A 46 2.01 -8.96 11.38
C GLY A 46 0.94 -7.92 11.73
N GLY A 47 1.28 -6.92 12.54
CA GLY A 47 0.36 -5.86 12.95
C GLY A 47 -0.16 -5.05 11.76
N LEU A 48 0.73 -4.67 10.83
CA LEU A 48 0.34 -3.99 9.59
C LEU A 48 -0.58 -4.86 8.72
N GLY A 49 -0.20 -6.13 8.52
CA GLY A 49 -1.00 -7.07 7.73
C GLY A 49 -2.42 -7.24 8.29
N ALA A 50 -2.57 -7.33 9.61
CA ALA A 50 -3.88 -7.42 10.26
C ALA A 50 -4.77 -6.20 9.98
N GLU A 51 -4.21 -4.99 10.04
CA GLU A 51 -4.92 -3.75 9.74
C GLU A 51 -5.37 -3.69 8.28
N VAL A 52 -4.47 -4.04 7.34
CA VAL A 52 -4.78 -4.13 5.91
C VAL A 52 -5.89 -5.16 5.67
N ALA A 53 -5.78 -6.36 6.24
CA ALA A 53 -6.78 -7.41 6.13
C ALA A 53 -8.15 -6.94 6.60
N LYS A 54 -8.22 -6.36 7.80
CA LYS A 54 -9.46 -5.82 8.38
C LYS A 54 -10.09 -4.76 7.46
N ASN A 55 -9.29 -3.83 6.94
CA ASN A 55 -9.80 -2.79 6.03
C ASN A 55 -10.36 -3.39 4.74
N LEU A 56 -9.68 -4.35 4.12
CA LEU A 56 -10.14 -4.98 2.87
C LEU A 56 -11.37 -5.86 3.05
N ILE A 57 -11.43 -6.61 4.16
CA ILE A 57 -12.60 -7.44 4.49
C ILE A 57 -13.83 -6.56 4.74
N LEU A 58 -13.68 -5.47 5.51
CA LEU A 58 -14.78 -4.52 5.77
C LEU A 58 -15.20 -3.73 4.52
N ALA A 59 -14.27 -3.49 3.59
CA ALA A 59 -14.56 -2.84 2.31
C ALA A 59 -15.37 -3.75 1.36
N GLY A 60 -15.31 -5.07 1.55
CA GLY A 60 -16.15 -6.01 0.79
C GLY A 60 -15.55 -6.51 -0.52
N VAL A 61 -14.24 -6.82 -0.53
CA VAL A 61 -13.61 -7.53 -1.66
C VAL A 61 -14.27 -8.90 -1.91
N LYS A 62 -14.10 -9.47 -3.11
CA LYS A 62 -14.62 -10.83 -3.42
C LYS A 62 -14.06 -11.87 -2.45
N GLY A 63 -12.75 -11.79 -2.23
CA GLY A 63 -12.05 -12.68 -1.33
C GLY A 63 -10.64 -12.17 -1.04
N LEU A 64 -10.14 -12.56 0.13
CA LEU A 64 -8.83 -12.20 0.64
C LEU A 64 -8.10 -13.48 1.02
N THR A 65 -6.93 -13.71 0.43
CA THR A 65 -6.02 -14.79 0.85
C THR A 65 -4.97 -14.21 1.77
N LEU A 66 -4.96 -14.67 3.02
CA LEU A 66 -3.96 -14.38 4.03
C LEU A 66 -2.84 -15.42 3.88
N LEU A 67 -1.66 -14.99 3.46
CA LEU A 67 -0.50 -15.86 3.30
C LEU A 67 0.55 -15.49 4.34
N ASP A 68 0.80 -16.39 5.29
CA ASP A 68 1.87 -16.23 6.26
C ASP A 68 2.35 -17.60 6.71
N HIS A 69 3.65 -17.85 6.63
CA HIS A 69 4.26 -19.12 7.00
C HIS A 69 4.71 -19.16 8.46
N GLU A 70 4.75 -18.01 9.13
CA GLU A 70 5.24 -17.92 10.49
C GLU A 70 4.23 -18.47 11.50
N GLN A 71 4.76 -18.91 12.63
CA GLN A 71 3.96 -19.30 13.79
C GLN A 71 3.65 -18.09 14.66
N VAL A 72 2.52 -18.14 15.35
CA VAL A 72 2.11 -17.16 16.34
C VAL A 72 3.09 -17.17 17.51
N SER A 73 3.80 -16.05 17.68
CA SER A 73 4.61 -15.76 18.87
C SER A 73 3.77 -15.19 20.02
N GLU A 74 4.35 -15.10 21.22
CA GLU A 74 3.70 -14.43 22.35
C GLU A 74 3.40 -12.95 22.04
N GLU A 75 4.28 -12.28 21.29
CA GLU A 75 4.07 -10.90 20.82
C GLU A 75 2.89 -10.81 19.86
N SER A 76 2.78 -11.74 18.90
CA SER A 76 1.64 -11.80 17.97
C SER A 76 0.31 -11.88 18.70
N CYS A 77 0.21 -12.68 19.78
CA CYS A 77 -1.00 -12.78 20.59
C CYS A 77 -1.44 -11.47 21.27
N ARG A 78 -0.53 -10.50 21.41
CA ARG A 78 -0.79 -9.21 22.07
C ARG A 78 -0.86 -8.02 21.09
N ALA A 79 -0.15 -8.11 19.97
CA ALA A 79 0.00 -7.01 19.01
C ALA A 79 -0.86 -7.18 17.75
N GLN A 80 -1.37 -8.38 17.47
CA GLN A 80 -2.14 -8.71 16.28
C GLN A 80 -3.57 -9.12 16.68
N PHE A 81 -4.57 -8.28 16.36
CA PHE A 81 -5.92 -8.44 16.90
C PHE A 81 -6.78 -9.55 16.25
N LEU A 82 -6.40 -10.05 15.06
CA LEU A 82 -7.04 -11.20 14.42
C LEU A 82 -6.60 -12.53 15.03
N VAL A 83 -5.42 -12.57 15.66
CA VAL A 83 -4.92 -13.77 16.35
C VAL A 83 -5.54 -13.89 17.74
N PRO A 84 -6.15 -15.03 18.09
CA PRO A 84 -6.57 -15.32 19.47
C PRO A 84 -5.38 -15.48 20.42
N VAL A 85 -5.53 -15.02 21.66
CA VAL A 85 -4.48 -15.12 22.69
C VAL A 85 -4.10 -16.58 22.98
N SER A 86 -5.01 -17.52 22.72
CA SER A 86 -4.82 -18.97 22.89
C SER A 86 -4.19 -19.67 21.68
N ALA A 87 -3.83 -18.94 20.62
CA ALA A 87 -3.35 -19.52 19.36
C ALA A 87 -1.82 -19.61 19.25
N GLN A 88 -1.08 -19.41 20.35
CA GLN A 88 0.38 -19.51 20.37
C GLN A 88 0.85 -20.85 19.78
N GLY A 89 1.84 -20.78 18.88
CA GLY A 89 2.39 -21.94 18.16
C GLY A 89 1.57 -22.42 16.96
N GLN A 90 0.36 -21.89 16.72
CA GLN A 90 -0.37 -22.13 15.47
C GLN A 90 0.22 -21.27 14.34
N ASN A 91 -0.07 -21.62 13.08
CA ASN A 91 0.28 -20.76 11.94
C ASN A 91 -0.49 -19.42 12.01
N ARG A 92 0.18 -18.29 11.72
CA ARG A 92 -0.37 -16.94 11.89
C ARG A 92 -1.56 -16.66 10.97
N ALA A 93 -1.51 -17.10 9.71
CA ALA A 93 -2.62 -16.96 8.76
C ALA A 93 -3.82 -17.80 9.19
N GLN A 94 -3.59 -19.06 9.58
CA GLN A 94 -4.64 -19.96 10.04
C GLN A 94 -5.30 -19.47 11.34
N ALA A 95 -4.51 -18.98 12.30
CA ALA A 95 -5.02 -18.44 13.57
C ALA A 95 -5.87 -17.19 13.38
N SER A 96 -5.61 -16.41 12.33
CA SER A 96 -6.35 -15.17 12.01
C SER A 96 -7.65 -15.40 11.25
N LEU A 97 -7.84 -16.60 10.68
CA LEU A 97 -8.91 -16.90 9.74
C LEU A 97 -10.31 -16.67 10.32
N GLU A 98 -10.58 -17.19 11.52
CA GLU A 98 -11.91 -17.13 12.14
C GLU A 98 -12.32 -15.67 12.42
N ARG A 99 -11.46 -14.91 13.10
CA ARG A 99 -11.74 -13.49 13.39
C ARG A 99 -11.83 -12.65 12.13
N GLY A 100 -10.96 -12.92 11.14
CA GLY A 100 -11.01 -12.26 9.84
C GLY A 100 -12.33 -12.52 9.12
N GLN A 101 -12.76 -13.78 9.03
CA GLN A 101 -14.01 -14.15 8.38
C GLN A 101 -15.25 -13.55 9.08
N ASN A 102 -15.21 -13.44 10.41
CA ASN A 102 -16.30 -12.85 11.21
C ASN A 102 -16.46 -11.34 11.00
N LEU A 103 -15.45 -10.62 10.49
CA LEU A 103 -15.59 -9.19 10.17
C LEU A 103 -16.57 -8.95 9.04
N ASN A 104 -16.64 -9.87 8.06
CA ASN A 104 -17.59 -9.77 6.96
C ASN A 104 -17.89 -11.14 6.32
N PRO A 105 -19.08 -11.73 6.58
CA PRO A 105 -19.49 -13.00 5.99
C PRO A 105 -19.56 -13.02 4.45
N MET A 106 -19.66 -11.85 3.81
CA MET A 106 -19.77 -11.73 2.35
C MET A 106 -18.42 -11.88 1.64
N VAL A 107 -17.31 -11.71 2.36
CA VAL A 107 -15.94 -11.84 1.85
C VAL A 107 -15.45 -13.25 2.12
N LYS A 108 -14.91 -13.92 1.09
CA LYS A 108 -14.25 -15.23 1.28
C LYS A 108 -12.83 -15.03 1.80
N VAL A 109 -12.60 -15.32 3.07
CA VAL A 109 -11.25 -15.28 3.65
C VAL A 109 -10.63 -16.67 3.57
N HIS A 110 -9.41 -16.75 3.04
CA HIS A 110 -8.64 -17.99 2.94
C HIS A 110 -7.31 -17.82 3.68
N ALA A 111 -6.84 -18.88 4.32
CA ALA A 111 -5.51 -18.93 4.92
C ALA A 111 -4.60 -19.84 4.08
N ASP A 112 -3.41 -19.36 3.78
CA ASP A 112 -2.34 -20.09 3.11
C ASP A 112 -1.11 -20.06 4.03
N GLN A 113 -0.60 -21.24 4.37
CA GLN A 113 0.44 -21.41 5.39
C GLN A 113 1.84 -21.55 4.77
N ASP A 114 1.94 -21.56 3.45
CA ASP A 114 3.22 -21.74 2.77
C ASP A 114 4.05 -20.44 2.79
N ARG A 115 5.35 -20.58 2.55
CA ARG A 115 6.25 -19.44 2.37
C ARG A 115 5.94 -18.75 1.03
N VAL A 116 5.88 -17.42 1.05
CA VAL A 116 5.62 -16.63 -0.17
C VAL A 116 6.76 -16.76 -1.18
N GLU A 117 7.99 -16.99 -0.71
CA GLU A 117 9.16 -17.25 -1.55
C GLU A 117 9.02 -18.52 -2.37
N ASP A 118 8.33 -19.54 -1.84
CA ASP A 118 8.19 -20.86 -2.47
C ASP A 118 7.01 -20.92 -3.44
N LYS A 119 6.18 -19.87 -3.51
CA LYS A 119 5.03 -19.83 -4.42
C LYS A 119 5.49 -19.70 -5.87
N PRO A 120 4.99 -20.56 -6.78
CA PRO A 120 5.26 -20.44 -8.21
C PRO A 120 4.63 -19.16 -8.76
N ASP A 121 5.16 -18.63 -9.86
CA ASP A 121 4.69 -17.36 -10.45
C ASP A 121 3.19 -17.38 -10.77
N ASP A 122 2.67 -18.50 -11.30
CA ASP A 122 1.23 -18.67 -11.61
C ASP A 122 0.31 -18.50 -10.39
N PHE A 123 0.83 -18.71 -9.18
CA PHE A 123 0.06 -18.48 -7.94
C PHE A 123 -0.37 -17.01 -7.83
N PHE A 124 0.48 -16.06 -8.21
CA PHE A 124 0.16 -14.63 -8.10
C PHE A 124 -0.86 -14.19 -9.16
N LEU A 125 -0.91 -14.89 -10.30
CA LEU A 125 -1.74 -14.54 -11.45
C LEU A 125 -3.25 -14.69 -11.23
N GLN A 126 -3.66 -15.35 -10.15
CA GLN A 126 -5.06 -15.50 -9.80
C GLN A 126 -5.66 -14.28 -9.07
N PHE A 127 -4.85 -13.30 -8.67
CA PHE A 127 -5.30 -12.15 -7.89
C PHE A 127 -5.41 -10.89 -8.75
N ASP A 128 -6.29 -9.97 -8.37
CA ASP A 128 -6.41 -8.65 -9.00
C ASP A 128 -5.45 -7.64 -8.33
N ALA A 129 -5.11 -7.87 -7.05
CA ALA A 129 -4.08 -7.14 -6.31
C ALA A 129 -3.27 -8.05 -5.37
N VAL A 130 -1.99 -7.72 -5.19
CA VAL A 130 -1.06 -8.38 -4.27
C VAL A 130 -0.47 -7.33 -3.31
N CYS A 131 -0.62 -7.57 -2.01
CA CYS A 131 -0.04 -6.76 -0.93
C CYS A 131 1.05 -7.55 -0.22
N LEU A 132 2.26 -6.99 -0.15
CA LEU A 132 3.44 -7.61 0.47
C LEU A 132 3.83 -6.82 1.72
N THR A 133 3.90 -7.51 2.85
CA THR A 133 4.36 -6.97 4.14
C THR A 133 5.35 -7.95 4.77
N GLY A 134 6.33 -7.46 5.52
CA GLY A 134 7.37 -8.32 6.13
C GLY A 134 8.26 -9.05 5.11
N CYS A 135 8.23 -8.66 3.83
CA CYS A 135 8.90 -9.37 2.75
C CYS A 135 10.31 -8.82 2.49
N SER A 136 11.21 -9.66 1.96
CA SER A 136 12.53 -9.21 1.51
C SER A 136 12.44 -8.33 0.26
N ARG A 137 13.44 -7.46 0.06
CA ARG A 137 13.55 -6.61 -1.15
C ARG A 137 13.48 -7.45 -2.43
N ASP A 138 14.22 -8.55 -2.48
CA ASP A 138 14.31 -9.39 -3.67
C ASP A 138 12.97 -10.03 -4.03
N LEU A 139 12.24 -10.51 -3.02
CA LEU A 139 10.89 -11.04 -3.22
C LEU A 139 9.94 -9.96 -3.72
N MET A 140 9.93 -8.78 -3.07
CA MET A 140 9.06 -7.67 -3.47
C MET A 140 9.33 -7.23 -4.91
N VAL A 141 10.60 -7.09 -5.30
CA VAL A 141 11.00 -6.74 -6.67
C VAL A 141 10.62 -7.82 -7.69
N ARG A 142 10.76 -9.11 -7.33
CA ARG A 142 10.35 -10.23 -8.20
C ARG A 142 8.85 -10.21 -8.46
N VAL A 143 8.05 -10.15 -7.39
CA VAL A 143 6.59 -10.19 -7.47
C VAL A 143 6.06 -8.93 -8.17
N ASP A 144 6.61 -7.76 -7.87
CA ASP A 144 6.27 -6.51 -8.57
C ASP A 144 6.46 -6.61 -10.09
N ARG A 145 7.64 -7.10 -10.52
CA ARG A 145 7.93 -7.29 -11.94
C ARG A 145 6.95 -8.25 -12.59
N LEU A 146 6.72 -9.42 -11.98
CA LEU A 146 5.78 -10.41 -12.49
C LEU A 146 4.38 -9.82 -12.65
N CYS A 147 3.81 -9.28 -11.57
CA CYS A 147 2.45 -8.75 -11.55
C CYS A 147 2.26 -7.58 -12.54
N SER A 148 3.27 -6.72 -12.71
CA SER A 148 3.22 -5.60 -13.65
C SER A 148 3.01 -6.03 -15.11
N GLN A 149 3.51 -7.21 -15.48
CA GLN A 149 3.36 -7.77 -16.83
C GLN A 149 1.95 -8.34 -17.08
N HIS A 150 1.19 -8.58 -16.02
CA HIS A 150 -0.14 -9.19 -16.06
C HIS A 150 -1.26 -8.24 -15.59
N ASN A 151 -0.98 -6.93 -15.48
CA ASN A 151 -1.92 -5.91 -15.00
C ASN A 151 -2.49 -6.18 -13.59
N ILE A 152 -1.70 -6.85 -12.75
CA ILE A 152 -2.02 -7.10 -11.35
C ILE A 152 -1.43 -5.98 -10.51
N LYS A 153 -2.24 -5.41 -9.61
CA LYS A 153 -1.83 -4.25 -8.80
C LYS A 153 -0.94 -4.72 -7.65
N VAL A 154 0.18 -4.04 -7.42
CA VAL A 154 1.13 -4.42 -6.37
C VAL A 154 1.25 -3.32 -5.35
N PHE A 155 1.22 -3.72 -4.09
CA PHE A 155 1.43 -2.85 -2.94
C PHE A 155 2.48 -3.50 -2.03
N CYS A 156 3.40 -2.70 -1.53
CA CYS A 156 4.34 -3.12 -0.49
C CYS A 156 4.21 -2.17 0.70
N GLY A 157 4.45 -2.63 1.91
CA GLY A 157 4.51 -1.76 3.07
C GLY A 157 5.00 -2.48 4.31
N ASP A 158 5.63 -1.72 5.20
CA ASP A 158 6.05 -2.18 6.52
C ASP A 158 5.94 -1.03 7.54
N VAL A 159 6.05 -1.41 8.80
CA VAL A 159 6.18 -0.53 9.95
C VAL A 159 7.47 -0.86 10.68
N TYR A 160 8.23 0.17 11.04
CA TYR A 160 9.47 0.08 11.81
C TYR A 160 9.42 1.13 12.92
N GLY A 161 9.04 0.73 14.12
CA GLY A 161 8.80 1.59 15.26
C GLY A 161 7.78 2.68 14.96
N TYR A 162 8.22 3.94 15.01
CA TYR A 162 7.42 5.12 14.71
C TYR A 162 7.30 5.42 13.21
N TYR A 163 8.03 4.70 12.36
CA TYR A 163 8.03 4.91 10.93
C TYR A 163 7.20 3.86 10.21
N GLY A 164 6.70 4.19 9.04
CA GLY A 164 6.21 3.20 8.11
C GLY A 164 6.10 3.74 6.69
N TYR A 165 5.93 2.84 5.75
CA TYR A 165 5.81 3.19 4.35
C TYR A 165 4.77 2.34 3.63
N MET A 166 4.32 2.87 2.51
CA MET A 166 3.62 2.10 1.49
C MET A 166 4.19 2.47 0.12
N PHE A 167 4.34 1.46 -0.73
CA PHE A 167 4.61 1.58 -2.16
C PHE A 167 3.40 1.07 -2.96
N SER A 168 3.15 1.64 -4.14
CA SER A 168 2.18 1.12 -5.11
C SER A 168 2.74 1.07 -6.53
N ASN A 169 2.44 -0.01 -7.25
CA ASN A 169 2.60 -0.12 -8.69
C ASN A 169 1.29 -0.61 -9.31
N LEU A 170 0.64 0.27 -10.06
CA LEU A 170 -0.65 0.00 -10.69
C LEU A 170 -0.53 -0.27 -12.20
N GLY A 171 0.70 -0.42 -12.71
CA GLY A 171 1.03 -0.61 -14.12
C GLY A 171 1.21 0.70 -14.90
N GLN A 172 1.57 0.56 -16.18
CA GLN A 172 1.81 1.70 -17.08
C GLN A 172 0.53 2.48 -17.42
N GLU A 173 -0.63 1.83 -17.38
CA GLU A 173 -1.92 2.43 -17.67
C GLU A 173 -2.96 2.07 -16.61
N HIS A 174 -2.97 2.83 -15.50
CA HIS A 174 -4.02 2.74 -14.51
C HIS A 174 -5.12 3.76 -14.81
N ASN A 175 -6.26 3.28 -15.29
CA ASN A 175 -7.44 4.09 -15.56
C ASN A 175 -8.31 4.22 -14.31
N TYR A 176 -8.71 5.44 -14.00
CA TYR A 176 -9.60 5.75 -12.87
C TYR A 176 -10.56 6.90 -13.20
N VAL A 177 -11.62 7.03 -12.41
CA VAL A 177 -12.52 8.18 -12.48
C VAL A 177 -12.31 9.11 -11.28
N GLU A 178 -12.28 10.41 -11.55
CA GLU A 178 -12.23 11.44 -10.52
C GLU A 178 -13.47 12.31 -10.64
N GLU A 179 -14.14 12.53 -9.52
CA GLU A 179 -15.29 13.42 -9.46
C GLU A 179 -14.82 14.88 -9.40
N LYS A 180 -15.28 15.71 -10.33
CA LYS A 180 -14.95 17.14 -10.39
C LYS A 180 -16.20 18.00 -10.39
N PRO A 181 -16.17 19.17 -9.72
CA PRO A 181 -17.24 20.17 -9.84
C PRO A 181 -17.49 20.53 -11.30
N LYS A 182 -18.76 20.57 -11.70
CA LYS A 182 -19.15 20.86 -13.07
C LYS A 182 -18.82 22.30 -13.40
N ARG A 183 -18.13 22.50 -14.53
CA ARG A 183 -17.83 23.84 -15.06
C ARG A 183 -18.96 24.26 -15.99
N VAL A 184 -19.68 25.31 -15.62
CA VAL A 184 -20.72 25.91 -16.46
C VAL A 184 -20.07 26.98 -17.33
N LYS A 185 -20.19 26.83 -18.67
CA LYS A 185 -19.78 27.89 -19.59
C LYS A 185 -20.75 29.08 -19.41
N PRO A 186 -20.28 30.33 -19.32
CA PRO A 186 -21.17 31.47 -19.22
C PRO A 186 -22.04 31.55 -20.48
N THR A 187 -23.34 31.36 -20.31
CA THR A 187 -24.35 31.63 -21.33
C THR A 187 -24.68 33.12 -21.28
N GLY A 188 -24.06 33.91 -22.15
CA GLY A 188 -24.38 35.33 -22.28
C GLY A 188 -23.46 36.07 -23.24
N THR A 189 -23.98 36.38 -24.43
CA THR A 189 -23.49 37.44 -25.31
C THR A 189 -23.74 38.80 -24.65
N SER A 190 -22.76 39.38 -23.97
CA SER A 190 -22.66 40.84 -23.82
C SER A 190 -21.38 41.29 -23.13
N ASN A 191 -20.66 42.14 -23.85
CA ASN A 191 -19.71 43.19 -23.48
C ASN A 191 -18.28 42.85 -23.01
N ASP A 192 -17.37 43.47 -23.76
CA ASP A 192 -15.92 43.44 -23.67
C ASP A 192 -15.39 43.93 -22.32
N GLY A 193 -14.71 43.03 -21.60
CA GLY A 193 -13.90 43.34 -20.43
C GLY A 193 -12.95 42.18 -20.10
N PRO A 194 -11.71 42.43 -19.63
CA PRO A 194 -10.72 41.38 -19.37
C PRO A 194 -11.13 40.34 -18.31
N GLU A 195 -12.23 40.60 -17.58
CA GLU A 195 -12.71 39.76 -16.47
C GLU A 195 -13.75 38.70 -16.89
N ALA A 196 -14.22 38.70 -18.14
CA ALA A 196 -15.34 37.87 -18.61
C ALA A 196 -15.01 36.39 -18.97
N LYS A 197 -13.83 35.86 -18.59
CA LYS A 197 -13.36 34.52 -19.05
C LYS A 197 -13.12 33.48 -17.95
N LYS A 198 -13.65 33.65 -16.74
CA LYS A 198 -13.63 32.57 -15.73
C LYS A 198 -14.93 31.76 -15.79
N ALA A 199 -14.83 30.49 -16.17
CA ALA A 199 -15.95 29.56 -16.12
C ALA A 199 -16.52 29.53 -14.69
N LYS A 200 -17.84 29.72 -14.54
CA LYS A 200 -18.48 29.57 -13.23
C LYS A 200 -18.53 28.09 -12.90
N VAL A 201 -18.05 27.73 -11.72
CA VAL A 201 -18.15 26.36 -11.19
C VAL A 201 -19.48 26.26 -10.45
N ASP A 202 -20.29 25.27 -10.79
CA ASP A 202 -21.47 24.94 -9.99
C ASP A 202 -21.02 23.99 -8.86
N PRO A 203 -21.09 24.39 -7.59
CA PRO A 203 -20.69 23.53 -6.48
C PRO A 203 -21.70 22.40 -6.20
N ASN A 204 -22.91 22.44 -6.75
CA ASN A 204 -23.97 21.45 -6.49
C ASN A 204 -24.07 20.36 -7.57
N GLU A 205 -23.38 20.52 -8.71
CA GLU A 205 -23.32 19.51 -9.76
C GLU A 205 -21.90 19.01 -9.96
N THR A 206 -21.72 17.70 -10.05
CA THR A 206 -20.42 17.06 -10.31
C THR A 206 -20.42 16.29 -11.62
N THR A 207 -19.23 16.04 -12.15
CA THR A 207 -19.01 15.24 -13.36
C THR A 207 -17.86 14.26 -13.11
N MET A 208 -18.03 13.03 -13.59
CA MET A 208 -16.97 12.02 -13.55
C MET A 208 -16.01 12.23 -14.72
N VAL A 209 -14.72 12.42 -14.44
CA VAL A 209 -13.68 12.57 -15.45
C VAL A 209 -12.78 11.35 -15.43
N LYS A 210 -12.66 10.67 -16.58
CA LYS A 210 -11.71 9.58 -16.76
C LYS A 210 -10.29 10.14 -16.82
N LYS A 211 -9.38 9.51 -16.10
CA LYS A 211 -7.95 9.82 -16.07
C LYS A 211 -7.14 8.53 -16.12
N THR A 212 -5.88 8.69 -16.52
CA THR A 212 -4.91 7.60 -16.59
C THR A 212 -3.65 8.04 -15.85
N ALA A 213 -3.08 7.15 -15.04
CA ALA A 213 -1.78 7.32 -14.39
C ALA A 213 -0.87 6.16 -14.73
N SER A 214 0.43 6.43 -14.88
CA SER A 214 1.47 5.42 -15.11
C SER A 214 2.31 5.21 -13.86
N PHE A 215 2.70 3.98 -13.56
CA PHE A 215 3.54 3.65 -12.41
C PHE A 215 4.84 2.99 -12.90
N CYS A 216 5.93 3.25 -12.17
CA CYS A 216 7.18 2.53 -12.36
C CYS A 216 7.23 1.28 -11.47
N THR A 217 8.19 0.41 -11.75
CA THR A 217 8.45 -0.77 -10.93
C THR A 217 9.10 -0.40 -9.60
N LEU A 218 8.95 -1.26 -8.59
CA LEU A 218 9.59 -1.09 -7.29
C LEU A 218 11.12 -1.02 -7.44
N LYS A 219 11.69 -1.79 -8.38
CA LYS A 219 13.12 -1.74 -8.67
C LYS A 219 13.57 -0.34 -9.05
N GLU A 220 12.91 0.26 -10.04
CA GLU A 220 13.24 1.62 -10.49
C GLU A 220 13.00 2.66 -9.39
N ALA A 221 11.99 2.43 -8.54
CA ALA A 221 11.65 3.32 -7.44
C ALA A 221 12.66 3.23 -6.27
N LEU A 222 13.31 2.09 -6.05
CA LEU A 222 14.35 1.90 -5.03
C LEU A 222 15.78 2.22 -5.54
N GLU A 223 15.99 2.24 -6.86
CA GLU A 223 17.31 2.42 -7.50
C GLU A 223 17.40 3.79 -8.22
N VAL A 224 16.89 4.84 -7.56
CA VAL A 224 16.99 6.22 -8.08
C VAL A 224 18.45 6.67 -8.17
N ASP A 225 18.83 7.22 -9.33
CA ASP A 225 20.15 7.83 -9.53
C ASP A 225 20.20 9.26 -8.95
N TRP A 226 20.76 9.37 -7.75
CA TRP A 226 20.94 10.62 -7.03
C TRP A 226 22.10 11.49 -7.56
N THR A 227 22.89 11.00 -8.52
CA THR A 227 23.99 11.77 -9.10
C THR A 227 23.51 12.77 -10.16
N THR A 228 22.29 12.60 -10.66
CA THR A 228 21.69 13.48 -11.67
C THR A 228 21.39 14.88 -11.11
N GLU A 229 21.53 15.92 -11.94
CA GLU A 229 21.26 17.31 -11.55
C GLU A 229 19.82 17.51 -11.03
N LYS A 230 18.85 16.79 -11.63
CA LYS A 230 17.46 16.86 -11.20
C LYS A 230 17.27 16.27 -9.78
N ALA A 231 17.86 15.11 -9.50
CA ALA A 231 17.77 14.49 -8.18
C ALA A 231 18.46 15.35 -7.12
N LYS A 232 19.65 15.90 -7.42
CA LYS A 232 20.34 16.85 -6.55
C LYS A 232 19.51 18.10 -6.26
N ALA A 233 18.85 18.66 -7.27
CA ALA A 233 17.96 19.82 -7.09
C ALA A 233 16.72 19.49 -6.23
N GLY A 234 16.22 18.26 -6.31
CA GLY A 234 15.07 17.78 -5.56
C GLY A 234 15.36 17.37 -4.10
N MET A 235 16.62 17.08 -3.76
CA MET A 235 17.04 16.44 -2.50
C MET A 235 16.46 17.09 -1.24
N LYS A 236 16.39 18.43 -1.18
CA LYS A 236 15.86 19.15 0.00
C LYS A 236 14.37 18.90 0.25
N ARG A 237 13.63 18.44 -0.77
CA ARG A 237 12.19 18.13 -0.70
C ARG A 237 11.93 16.64 -0.57
N THR A 238 12.93 15.81 -0.84
CA THR A 238 12.85 14.36 -0.72
C THR A 238 12.67 13.97 0.75
N PRO A 239 11.66 13.14 1.07
CA PRO A 239 11.53 12.53 2.39
C PRO A 239 12.80 11.79 2.81
N VAL A 240 13.35 12.15 3.98
CA VAL A 240 14.50 11.42 4.58
C VAL A 240 14.13 9.94 4.83
N ASP A 241 12.86 9.67 5.08
CA ASP A 241 12.26 8.35 5.27
C ASP A 241 12.49 7.39 4.08
N TYR A 242 12.73 7.92 2.86
CA TYR A 242 13.16 7.11 1.72
C TYR A 242 14.51 6.43 1.99
N PHE A 243 15.48 7.18 2.54
CA PHE A 243 16.81 6.64 2.84
C PHE A 243 16.77 5.73 4.07
N LEU A 244 15.92 6.05 5.05
CA LEU A 244 15.64 5.14 6.17
C LEU A 244 15.11 3.78 5.68
N LEU A 245 14.19 3.78 4.71
CA LEU A 245 13.70 2.55 4.08
C LEU A 245 14.84 1.76 3.44
N GLN A 246 15.74 2.41 2.70
CA GLN A 246 16.90 1.73 2.09
C GLN A 246 17.78 1.02 3.14
N VAL A 247 18.04 1.69 4.26
CA VAL A 247 18.81 1.13 5.39
C VAL A 247 18.11 -0.09 5.98
N LEU A 248 16.80 0.01 6.24
CA LEU A 248 16.03 -1.07 6.85
C LEU A 248 15.86 -2.28 5.92
N LEU A 249 15.65 -2.04 4.62
CA LEU A 249 15.61 -3.13 3.63
C LEU A 249 16.96 -3.84 3.50
N LYS A 250 18.08 -3.09 3.58
CA LYS A 250 19.42 -3.68 3.59
C LYS A 250 19.68 -4.47 4.87
N PHE A 251 19.25 -3.96 6.02
CA PHE A 251 19.31 -4.71 7.29
C PHE A 251 18.55 -6.04 7.19
N ARG A 252 17.29 -6.00 6.71
CA ARG A 252 16.48 -7.21 6.52
C ARG A 252 17.14 -8.19 5.55
N THR A 253 17.77 -7.69 4.49
CA THR A 253 18.52 -8.51 3.52
C THR A 253 19.72 -9.21 4.17
N ASP A 254 20.49 -8.49 4.99
CA ASP A 254 21.71 -9.03 5.62
C ASP A 254 21.41 -9.99 6.77
N LYS A 255 20.33 -9.74 7.52
CA LYS A 255 19.99 -10.48 8.74
C LYS A 255 18.90 -11.53 8.55
N GLY A 256 18.09 -11.43 7.51
CA GLY A 256 16.87 -12.23 7.35
C GLY A 256 15.79 -11.93 8.39
N ARG A 257 15.90 -10.80 9.11
CA ARG A 257 14.94 -10.29 10.10
C ARG A 257 15.04 -8.78 10.21
N ASP A 258 14.06 -8.17 10.86
CA ASP A 258 14.08 -6.73 11.20
C ASP A 258 14.86 -6.45 12.51
N PRO A 259 15.17 -5.17 12.80
CA PRO A 259 15.80 -4.79 14.06
C PRO A 259 14.96 -5.20 15.27
N ASP A 260 15.59 -5.91 16.21
CA ASP A 260 14.94 -6.52 17.37
C ASP A 260 15.36 -5.78 18.66
N PRO A 261 14.42 -5.28 19.48
CA PRO A 261 14.74 -4.66 20.77
C PRO A 261 15.59 -5.53 21.70
N GLN A 262 15.50 -6.85 21.60
CA GLN A 262 16.31 -7.77 22.42
C GLN A 262 17.79 -7.76 22.01
N ALA A 263 18.09 -7.40 20.76
CA ALA A 263 19.43 -7.25 20.21
C ALA A 263 19.78 -5.77 19.96
N PHE A 264 19.19 -4.85 20.72
CA PHE A 264 19.29 -3.41 20.47
C PHE A 264 20.74 -2.92 20.35
N PRO A 265 21.71 -3.27 21.23
CA PRO A 265 23.10 -2.80 21.10
C PRO A 265 23.75 -3.22 19.77
N GLU A 266 23.61 -4.50 19.40
CA GLU A 266 24.21 -5.07 18.19
C GLU A 266 23.54 -4.53 16.92
N ASP A 267 22.21 -4.52 16.90
CA ASP A 267 21.43 -4.07 15.76
C ASP A 267 21.61 -2.55 15.55
N SER A 268 21.69 -1.77 16.62
CA SER A 268 21.98 -0.34 16.55
C SER A 268 23.35 -0.05 15.95
N GLN A 269 24.38 -0.83 16.30
CA GLN A 269 25.71 -0.67 15.72
C GLN A 269 25.68 -0.99 14.22
N LEU A 270 25.01 -2.08 13.85
CA LEU A 270 24.89 -2.48 12.44
C LEU A 270 24.07 -1.47 11.62
N LEU A 271 22.98 -0.93 12.16
CA LEU A 271 22.16 0.08 11.47
C LEU A 271 22.97 1.34 11.13
N ARG A 272 23.90 1.77 11.99
CA ARG A 272 24.83 2.88 11.69
C ARG A 272 25.74 2.55 10.52
N GLN A 273 26.36 1.37 10.57
CA GLN A 273 27.24 0.92 9.49
C GLN A 273 26.49 0.83 8.16
N ILE A 274 25.32 0.19 8.15
CA ILE A 274 24.49 0.07 6.96
C ILE A 274 24.06 1.44 6.44
N ARG A 275 23.69 2.38 7.31
CA ARG A 275 23.39 3.75 6.88
C ARG A 275 24.58 4.35 6.15
N ASP A 276 25.76 4.33 6.75
CA ASP A 276 26.93 5.00 6.17
C ASP A 276 27.26 4.37 4.80
N ASP A 277 27.26 3.04 4.71
CA ASP A 277 27.50 2.31 3.47
C ASP A 277 26.43 2.61 2.39
N VAL A 278 25.16 2.67 2.77
CA VAL A 278 24.04 2.93 1.85
C VAL A 278 24.07 4.37 1.33
N LEU A 279 24.30 5.35 2.22
CA LEU A 279 24.34 6.77 1.82
C LEU A 279 25.57 7.07 0.95
N GLU A 280 26.71 6.45 1.25
CA GLU A 280 27.91 6.51 0.41
C GLU A 280 27.64 5.91 -0.98
N ALA A 281 27.04 4.72 -1.04
CA ALA A 281 26.70 4.06 -2.31
C ALA A 281 25.70 4.86 -3.17
N LEU A 282 24.80 5.61 -2.54
CA LEU A 282 23.87 6.52 -3.21
C LEU A 282 24.49 7.89 -3.55
N ALA A 283 25.75 8.13 -3.17
CA ALA A 283 26.44 9.41 -3.34
C ALA A 283 25.71 10.60 -2.71
N VAL A 284 25.12 10.40 -1.52
CA VAL A 284 24.45 11.44 -0.72
C VAL A 284 25.17 11.66 0.62
N SER A 285 24.90 12.80 1.28
CA SER A 285 25.55 13.11 2.56
C SER A 285 25.13 12.14 3.66
N SER A 286 26.08 11.67 4.47
CA SER A 286 25.81 10.88 5.69
C SER A 286 24.94 11.63 6.69
N ASP A 287 24.98 12.97 6.68
CA ASP A 287 24.19 13.83 7.57
C ASP A 287 22.69 13.84 7.23
N LEU A 288 22.30 13.25 6.09
CA LEU A 288 20.91 13.20 5.65
C LEU A 288 20.03 12.37 6.59
N LEU A 289 20.59 11.30 7.18
CA LEU A 289 19.91 10.45 8.15
C LEU A 289 20.72 10.39 9.46
N ASN A 290 20.36 11.22 10.42
CA ASN A 290 21.05 11.30 11.72
C ASN A 290 20.86 10.03 12.57
N ASP A 291 21.79 9.74 13.49
CA ASP A 291 21.74 8.56 14.39
C ASP A 291 20.42 8.40 15.17
N ASP A 292 19.66 9.48 15.34
CA ASP A 292 18.41 9.51 16.11
C ASP A 292 17.36 8.54 15.55
N PHE A 293 17.40 8.19 14.26
CA PHE A 293 16.44 7.22 13.68
C PHE A 293 16.41 5.88 14.41
N ILE A 294 17.56 5.44 14.94
CA ILE A 294 17.77 4.15 15.58
C ILE A 294 16.88 4.01 16.82
N SER A 295 16.66 5.10 17.56
CA SER A 295 15.81 5.09 18.75
C SER A 295 14.32 4.85 18.43
N TYR A 296 13.94 4.91 17.16
CA TYR A 296 12.53 4.96 16.74
C TYR A 296 12.17 3.98 15.62
N CYS A 297 13.06 3.08 15.20
CA CYS A 297 12.84 2.17 14.07
C CYS A 297 12.76 0.68 14.46
N PHE A 298 12.46 0.36 15.72
CA PHE A 298 12.37 -1.02 16.23
C PHE A 298 10.93 -1.43 16.50
N SER A 299 10.63 -2.72 16.28
CA SER A 299 9.30 -3.36 16.47
C SER A 299 8.19 -2.79 15.59
N GLU A 300 7.00 -3.38 15.66
CA GLU A 300 5.79 -2.82 15.05
C GLU A 300 4.93 -2.12 16.10
N MET A 301 4.73 -0.81 15.97
CA MET A 301 3.84 -0.08 16.87
C MET A 301 2.41 -0.11 16.36
N SER A 302 1.47 -0.59 17.18
CA SER A 302 0.04 -0.70 16.80
C SER A 302 -0.57 0.60 16.24
N PRO A 303 -0.34 1.80 16.82
CA PRO A 303 -0.85 3.04 16.22
C PRO A 303 -0.30 3.31 14.82
N VAL A 304 0.95 2.96 14.56
CA VAL A 304 1.60 3.15 13.26
C VAL A 304 1.08 2.12 12.25
N CYS A 305 0.87 0.88 12.67
CA CYS A 305 0.20 -0.15 11.89
C CYS A 305 -1.20 0.30 11.47
N ALA A 306 -1.97 0.93 12.37
CA ALA A 306 -3.29 1.44 12.06
C ALA A 306 -3.26 2.58 11.03
N VAL A 307 -2.33 3.53 11.18
CA VAL A 307 -2.17 4.64 10.20
C VAL A 307 -1.75 4.10 8.84
N VAL A 308 -0.66 3.36 8.77
CA VAL A 308 -0.11 2.86 7.51
C VAL A 308 -1.04 1.83 6.87
N GLY A 309 -1.64 0.93 7.65
CA GLY A 309 -2.61 -0.06 7.18
C GLY A 309 -3.92 0.56 6.70
N GLY A 310 -4.34 1.69 7.29
CA GLY A 310 -5.44 2.52 6.80
C GLY A 310 -5.15 3.11 5.42
N VAL A 311 -3.98 3.73 5.26
CA VAL A 311 -3.57 4.35 3.99
C VAL A 311 -3.35 3.28 2.90
N LEU A 312 -2.63 2.19 3.21
CA LEU A 312 -2.41 1.06 2.29
C LEU A 312 -3.74 0.41 1.88
N GLY A 313 -4.60 0.06 2.84
CA GLY A 313 -5.91 -0.52 2.56
C GLY A 313 -6.77 0.37 1.69
N GLN A 314 -6.77 1.69 1.92
CA GLN A 314 -7.51 2.64 1.10
C GLN A 314 -6.96 2.74 -0.33
N GLU A 315 -5.64 2.70 -0.52
CA GLU A 315 -5.04 2.73 -1.86
C GLU A 315 -5.33 1.45 -2.66
N VAL A 316 -5.40 0.29 -2.00
CA VAL A 316 -5.88 -0.96 -2.62
C VAL A 316 -7.33 -0.80 -3.08
N VAL A 317 -8.21 -0.25 -2.23
CA VAL A 317 -9.62 -0.01 -2.58
C VAL A 317 -9.75 0.96 -3.76
N LYS A 318 -9.01 2.07 -3.79
CA LYS A 318 -9.02 3.01 -4.92
C LYS A 318 -8.58 2.33 -6.23
N ALA A 319 -7.50 1.55 -6.19
CA ALA A 319 -6.99 0.87 -7.37
C ALA A 319 -7.97 -0.17 -7.93
N LEU A 320 -8.57 -0.99 -7.06
CA LEU A 320 -9.54 -2.03 -7.48
C LEU A 320 -10.87 -1.42 -7.93
N SER A 321 -11.33 -0.39 -7.23
CA SER A 321 -12.56 0.32 -7.58
C SER A 321 -12.39 1.29 -8.76
N GLN A 322 -11.15 1.55 -9.19
CA GLN A 322 -10.81 2.51 -10.25
C GLN A 322 -11.45 3.89 -10.02
N ARG A 323 -11.49 4.32 -8.76
CA ARG A 323 -12.07 5.60 -8.35
C ARG A 323 -11.08 6.38 -7.50
N ASP A 324 -11.05 7.67 -7.77
CA ASP A 324 -10.17 8.67 -7.18
C ASP A 324 -8.69 8.49 -7.57
N PRO A 325 -7.90 9.58 -7.57
CA PRO A 325 -6.48 9.47 -7.87
C PRO A 325 -5.75 8.64 -6.79
N PRO A 326 -5.00 7.61 -7.19
CA PRO A 326 -4.11 6.90 -6.28
C PRO A 326 -2.88 7.74 -5.91
N HIS A 327 -2.31 7.49 -4.74
CA HIS A 327 -0.98 7.97 -4.36
C HIS A 327 0.07 7.37 -5.29
N ARG A 328 1.00 8.22 -5.76
CA ARG A 328 2.00 7.86 -6.77
C ARG A 328 3.39 8.31 -6.28
N ASN A 329 4.27 7.39 -5.88
CA ASN A 329 4.06 5.95 -5.67
C ASN A 329 4.50 5.48 -4.28
N PHE A 330 5.11 6.35 -3.48
CA PHE A 330 5.39 6.08 -2.09
C PHE A 330 4.58 6.98 -1.16
N PHE A 331 4.17 6.41 -0.04
CA PHE A 331 3.73 7.11 1.16
C PHE A 331 4.71 6.79 2.29
N PHE A 332 5.16 7.81 3.00
CA PHE A 332 6.00 7.68 4.19
C PHE A 332 5.32 8.33 5.39
N PHE A 333 5.40 7.69 6.54
CA PHE A 333 4.85 8.17 7.79
C PHE A 333 5.92 8.23 8.88
N ASP A 334 6.07 9.40 9.53
CA ASP A 334 6.89 9.61 10.72
C ASP A 334 5.97 9.98 11.90
N GLY A 335 5.67 8.99 12.74
CA GLY A 335 4.77 9.11 13.88
C GLY A 335 5.26 10.05 14.98
N ARG A 336 6.55 10.41 14.99
CA ARG A 336 7.10 11.38 15.96
C ARG A 336 6.69 12.80 15.61
N LYS A 337 6.57 13.07 14.31
CA LYS A 337 6.21 14.39 13.75
C LYS A 337 4.74 14.47 13.36
N GLY A 338 4.05 13.33 13.26
CA GLY A 338 2.69 13.26 12.73
C GLY A 338 2.63 13.55 11.23
N ASN A 339 3.72 13.34 10.50
CA ASN A 339 3.83 13.67 9.08
C ASN A 339 3.52 12.44 8.22
N GLY A 340 2.61 12.59 7.27
CA GLY A 340 2.40 11.66 6.15
C GLY A 340 2.76 12.33 4.84
N MET A 341 3.78 11.85 4.14
CA MET A 341 4.27 12.43 2.89
C MET A 341 4.08 11.46 1.74
N VAL A 342 3.57 11.96 0.61
CA VAL A 342 3.47 11.22 -0.65
C VAL A 342 4.47 11.81 -1.61
N ASP A 343 5.30 10.97 -2.22
CA ASP A 343 6.25 11.38 -3.25
C ASP A 343 6.45 10.29 -4.31
N TYR A 344 6.93 10.68 -5.48
CA TYR A 344 7.16 9.79 -6.61
C TYR A 344 8.65 9.50 -6.78
N PHE A 345 9.00 8.22 -6.67
CA PHE A 345 10.35 7.73 -6.93
C PHE A 345 10.30 6.81 -8.14
N GLY A 346 11.02 7.15 -9.20
CA GLY A 346 11.03 6.41 -10.44
C GLY A 346 11.68 7.19 -11.59
N PRO A 347 11.73 6.59 -12.78
CA PRO A 347 12.15 7.30 -13.98
C PRO A 347 11.13 8.40 -14.32
N ASN A 348 11.62 9.46 -14.97
CA ASN A 348 10.80 10.60 -15.40
C ASN A 348 9.97 10.30 -16.64
#